data_AF-A0A2E1CLY8-F1
#
_entry.id   AF-A0A2E1CLY8-F1
#
_cell.length_a   1.000
_cell.length_b   1.000
_cell.length_c   1.000
_cell.angle_alpha   90.00
_cell.angle_beta   90.00
_cell.angle_gamma   90.00
#
_symmetry.space_group_name_H-M   'P 1'
#
loop_
_entity.id
_entity.type
_entity.pdbx_description
1 polymer ?
#
loop_
_entity_poly.entity_id
_entity_poly.type
_entity_poly.pdbx_seq_one_letter_code
_entity_poly.pdbx_strand_id
1 'polypeptide(L)'
;MNLNILIDGIDADDFISSLQPKISLSTSSACSTGEIETSHVLNAIGLDDEKARISFRIGLGRFTTKDYLKVAIKIIVDKLKN
;
A
#
# COMPACT_ATOMS: atom_id res chain seq x y z
N MET A 1 -1.70 -13.56 3.69
CA MET A 1 -2.74 -12.62 4.20
C MET A 1 -2.47 -11.26 3.60
N ASN A 2 -3.50 -10.52 3.19
CA ASN A 2 -3.37 -9.21 2.56
C ASN A 2 -4.14 -8.16 3.36
N LEU A 3 -3.46 -7.07 3.73
CA LEU A 3 -4.06 -5.91 4.39
C LEU A 3 -4.03 -4.73 3.42
N ASN A 4 -5.20 -4.15 3.12
CA ASN A 4 -5.30 -2.91 2.35
C ASN A 4 -5.31 -1.71 3.31
N ILE A 5 -4.54 -0.68 2.98
CA ILE A 5 -4.39 0.53 3.78
C ILE A 5 -4.57 1.75 2.87
N LEU A 6 -5.33 2.72 3.37
CA LEU A 6 -5.52 4.05 2.82
C LEU A 6 -4.97 5.06 3.82
N ILE A 7 -4.18 6.02 3.36
CA ILE A 7 -3.69 7.15 4.16
C ILE A 7 -3.95 8.43 3.38
N ASP A 8 -4.84 9.27 3.90
CA ASP A 8 -5.22 10.52 3.23
C ASP A 8 -4.01 11.45 3.07
N GLY A 9 -3.89 12.07 1.89
CA GLY A 9 -2.82 13.03 1.58
C GLY A 9 -1.46 12.41 1.24
N ILE A 10 -1.37 11.08 1.16
CA ILE A 10 -0.14 10.38 0.76
C ILE A 10 -0.33 9.76 -0.63
N ASP A 11 0.60 10.06 -1.54
CA ASP A 11 0.69 9.33 -2.81
C ASP A 11 1.30 7.93 -2.56
N ALA A 12 0.59 6.88 -2.98
CA ALA A 12 0.97 5.51 -2.68
C ALA A 12 2.22 5.05 -3.43
N ASP A 13 2.38 5.46 -4.70
CA ASP A 13 3.51 5.05 -5.53
C ASP A 13 4.81 5.69 -5.02
N ASP A 14 4.77 6.98 -4.71
CA ASP A 14 5.90 7.71 -4.12
C ASP A 14 6.25 7.16 -2.74
N PHE A 15 5.25 6.91 -1.90
CA PHE A 15 5.45 6.36 -0.57
C PHE A 15 6.12 4.98 -0.64
N ILE A 16 5.60 4.06 -1.45
CA ILE A 16 6.19 2.72 -1.61
C ILE A 16 7.61 2.82 -2.17
N SER A 17 7.83 3.66 -3.17
CA SER A 17 9.16 3.89 -3.75
C SER A 17 10.16 4.36 -2.70
N SER A 18 9.74 5.22 -1.77
CA SER A 18 10.58 5.73 -0.68
C SER A 18 10.96 4.68 0.38
N LEU A 19 10.21 3.58 0.47
CA LEU A 19 10.47 2.48 1.40
C LEU A 19 11.44 1.43 0.83
N GLN A 20 11.64 1.43 -0.49
CA GLN A 20 12.59 0.53 -1.14
C GLN A 20 14.04 0.92 -0.84
N PRO A 21 14.98 -0.04 -0.76
CA PRO A 21 14.79 -1.49 -0.91
C PRO A 21 14.44 -2.20 0.41
N LYS A 22 14.21 -1.45 1.50
CA LYS A 22 14.05 -2.02 2.85
C LYS A 22 12.72 -2.75 3.03
N ILE A 23 11.66 -2.25 2.39
CA ILE A 23 10.33 -2.85 2.42
C ILE A 23 9.80 -2.91 0.98
N SER A 24 9.16 -4.04 0.65
CA SER A 24 8.43 -4.22 -0.60
C SER A 24 6.93 -4.31 -0.30
N LEU A 25 6.17 -3.43 -0.94
CA LEU A 25 4.70 -3.33 -0.87
C LEU A 25 4.15 -3.22 -2.29
N SER A 26 2.84 -3.39 -2.46
CA SER A 26 2.18 -3.18 -3.74
C SER A 26 1.09 -2.12 -3.64
N THR A 27 0.88 -1.36 -4.71
CA THR A 27 -0.30 -0.50 -4.85
C THR A 27 -1.54 -1.34 -5.13
N SER A 28 -2.71 -0.74 -4.91
CA SER A 28 -4.00 -1.38 -5.20
C SER A 28 -4.52 -1.12 -6.62
N SER A 29 -3.77 -0.40 -7.45
CA SER A 29 -4.13 -0.12 -8.84
C SER A 29 -4.09 -1.40 -9.68
N ALA A 30 -5.09 -1.56 -10.54
CA ALA A 30 -5.15 -2.67 -11.48
C ALA A 30 -4.49 -2.21 -12.80
N CYS A 31 -3.17 -2.23 -12.86
CA CYS A 31 -2.47 -1.96 -14.12
C CYS A 31 -2.56 -3.19 -15.04
N SER A 32 -3.69 -3.35 -15.71
CA SER A 32 -3.75 -4.13 -16.95
C SER A 32 -4.19 -3.16 -18.05
N THR A 33 -3.36 -2.99 -19.07
CA THR A 33 -3.68 -2.23 -20.31
C THR A 33 -3.54 -0.70 -20.30
N GLY A 34 -2.53 -0.12 -19.65
CA GLY A 34 -2.11 1.28 -19.90
C GLY A 34 -3.07 2.38 -19.42
N GLU A 35 -4.32 2.03 -19.08
CA GLU A 35 -5.24 2.85 -18.31
C GLU A 35 -5.08 2.51 -16.82
N ILE A 36 -4.93 3.54 -15.99
CA ILE A 36 -4.88 3.40 -14.54
C ILE A 36 -6.31 3.17 -14.07
N GLU A 37 -6.76 1.92 -14.11
CA GLU A 37 -8.08 1.56 -13.59
C GLU A 37 -8.05 1.39 -12.06
N THR A 38 -9.04 1.98 -11.41
CA THR A 38 -9.23 1.90 -9.96
C THR A 38 -9.81 0.55 -9.57
N SER A 39 -9.55 0.11 -8.34
CA SER A 39 -9.99 -1.22 -7.90
C SER A 39 -11.51 -1.26 -7.75
N HIS A 40 -12.19 -2.01 -8.63
CA HIS A 40 -13.65 -2.21 -8.55
C HIS A 40 -14.14 -2.70 -7.18
N VAL A 41 -13.33 -3.48 -6.47
CA VAL A 41 -13.65 -3.94 -5.11
C VAL A 41 -13.65 -2.77 -4.13
N LEU A 42 -12.66 -1.88 -4.20
CA LEU A 42 -12.60 -0.70 -3.33
C LEU A 42 -13.75 0.25 -3.61
N ASN A 43 -14.12 0.41 -4.89
CA ASN A 43 -15.29 1.21 -5.28
C ASN A 43 -16.59 0.61 -4.76
N ALA A 44 -16.76 -0.71 -4.87
CA ALA A 44 -17.95 -1.41 -4.39
C ALA A 44 -18.15 -1.30 -2.86
N ILE A 45 -17.06 -1.14 -2.09
CA ILE A 45 -17.11 -0.91 -0.64
C ILE A 45 -17.18 0.58 -0.27
N GLY A 46 -17.32 1.47 -1.25
CA GLY A 46 -17.61 2.89 -1.04
C GLY A 46 -16.40 3.82 -1.04
N LEU A 47 -15.23 3.38 -1.49
CA LEU A 47 -14.13 4.31 -1.79
C LEU A 47 -14.41 4.97 -3.14
N ASP A 48 -14.18 6.28 -3.21
CA ASP A 48 -14.11 6.96 -4.49
C ASP A 48 -12.79 6.60 -5.22
N ASP A 49 -12.71 6.96 -6.50
CA ASP A 49 -11.56 6.63 -7.34
C ASP A 49 -10.25 7.25 -6.82
N GLU A 50 -10.31 8.42 -6.18
CA GLU A 50 -9.13 9.08 -5.62
C GLU A 50 -8.55 8.26 -4.46
N LYS A 51 -9.40 7.89 -3.50
CA LYS A 51 -9.03 7.03 -2.37
C LYS A 51 -8.63 5.64 -2.82
N ALA A 52 -9.30 5.08 -3.82
CA ALA A 52 -8.93 3.77 -4.36
C ALA A 52 -7.51 3.80 -4.95
N ARG A 53 -7.12 4.89 -5.64
CA ARG A 53 -5.79 5.07 -6.22
C ARG A 53 -4.68 5.16 -5.18
N ILE A 54 -4.89 5.93 -4.12
CA ILE A 54 -3.86 6.13 -3.07
C ILE A 54 -3.82 5.00 -2.03
N SER A 55 -4.57 3.91 -2.25
CA SER A 55 -4.52 2.74 -1.37
C SER A 55 -3.41 1.76 -1.76
N PHE A 56 -2.77 1.15 -0.77
CA PHE A 56 -1.73 0.15 -0.97
C PHE A 56 -1.97 -1.10 -0.12
N ARG A 57 -1.21 -2.17 -0.41
CA ARG A 57 -1.38 -3.49 0.18
C ARG A 57 -0.11 -3.97 0.84
N ILE A 58 -0.28 -4.52 2.04
CA ILE A 58 0.75 -5.24 2.77
C ILE A 58 0.45 -6.74 2.69
N GLY A 59 1.31 -7.46 1.98
CA GLY A 59 1.28 -8.91 1.89
C GLY A 59 2.14 -9.55 2.97
N LEU A 60 1.55 -10.46 3.75
CA LEU A 60 2.25 -11.26 4.75
C LEU A 60 2.31 -12.72 4.28
N GLY A 61 3.54 -13.25 4.17
CA GLY A 61 3.83 -14.59 3.69
C GLY A 61 4.26 -15.56 4.80
N ARG A 62 4.45 -16.83 4.44
CA ARG A 62 4.85 -17.91 5.38
C ARG A 62 6.12 -17.60 6.17
N PHE A 63 7.03 -16.82 5.58
CA PHE A 63 8.33 -16.48 6.16
C PHE A 63 8.34 -15.13 6.89
N THR A 64 7.21 -14.43 6.96
CA THR A 64 7.13 -13.17 7.70
C THR A 64 7.12 -13.44 9.21
N THR A 65 8.10 -12.89 9.93
CA THR A 65 8.22 -13.04 11.39
C THR A 65 7.70 -11.81 12.13
N LYS A 66 7.42 -11.95 13.42
CA LYS A 66 7.01 -10.82 14.27
C LYS A 66 8.09 -9.74 14.35
N ASP A 67 9.37 -10.11 14.30
CA ASP A 67 10.45 -9.14 14.39
C ASP A 67 10.61 -8.35 13.09
N TYR A 68 10.45 -9.00 11.93
CA TYR A 68 10.36 -8.29 10.65
C TYR A 68 9.17 -7.34 10.60
N LEU A 69 8.02 -7.75 11.14
CA LEU A 69 6.85 -6.87 11.25
C LEU A 69 7.14 -5.63 12.11
N LYS A 70 7.77 -5.78 13.27
CA LYS A 70 8.12 -4.64 14.13
C LYS A 70 9.06 -3.66 13.43
N VAL A 71 10.06 -4.16 12.72
CA VAL A 71 10.99 -3.34 11.95
C VAL A 71 10.26 -2.61 10.82
N ALA A 72 9.41 -3.32 10.06
CA ALA A 72 8.63 -2.73 8.98
C ALA A 72 7.69 -1.62 9.48
N ILE A 73 6.95 -1.88 10.57
CA ILE A 73 6.05 -0.89 11.19
C ILE A 73 6.83 0.36 11.59
N LYS A 74 8.00 0.21 12.23
CA LYS A 74 8.81 1.35 12.64
C LYS A 74 9.19 2.22 11.43
N ILE A 75 9.72 1.60 10.38
CA ILE A 75 10.14 2.32 9.16
C ILE A 75 8.95 3.03 8.50
N ILE A 76 7.81 2.35 8.37
CA ILE A 76 6.59 2.91 7.78
C ILE A 76 6.11 4.13 8.58
N VAL A 77 6.00 4.00 9.90
CA VAL A 77 5.54 5.09 10.77
C VAL A 77 6.51 6.26 10.77
N ASP A 78 7.82 5.99 10.82
CA ASP A 78 8.84 7.03 10.74
C ASP A 78 8.74 7.78 9.41
N LYS A 79 8.47 7.08 8.30
CA LYS A 79 8.33 7.70 6.98
C LYS A 79 7.05 8.53 6.85
N LEU A 80 5.96 8.16 7.52
CA LEU A 80 4.70 8.92 7.52
C LEU A 80 4.75 10.20 8.36
N LYS A 81 5.69 10.31 9.31
CA LYS A 81 5.84 11.48 10.19
C LYS A 81 6.76 12.57 9.63
N ASN A 82 7.51 12.27 8.58
CA ASN A 82 8.42 13.19 7.89
C ASN A 82 7.76 13.72 6.62
#